data_AF-A0A1Q9YHT1-F1
#
_entry.id   AF-A0A1Q9YHT1-F1
#
_cell.length_a   1.000
_cell.length_b   1.000
_cell.length_c   1.000
_cell.angle_alpha   90.00
_cell.angle_beta   90.00
_cell.angle_gamma   90.00
#
_symmetry.space_group_name_H-M   'P 1'
#
loop_
_entity.id
_entity.type
_entity.pdbx_description
1 polymer ?
#
loop_
_entity_poly.entity_id
_entity_poly.type
_entity_poly.pdbx_seq_one_letter_code
_entity_poly.pdbx_strand_id
1 'polypeptide(L)'
;MPRKWKQTDDNYYVLKHFNWLLSKDEESDCFVLNREGQYNRQFQKTLTLLQVREILLGIDPELEEAMRLKRVFTHMYKSEAYDKAKKQLFNETYLEFRNS
;
A
#
# COMPACT_ATOMS: atom_id res chain seq x y z
N MET A 1 -19.65 -8.05 -15.73
CA MET A 1 -20.62 -7.12 -15.11
C MET A 1 -19.98 -6.56 -13.84
N PRO A 2 -20.00 -5.23 -13.59
CA PRO A 2 -19.47 -4.69 -12.34
C PRO A 2 -20.27 -5.23 -11.16
N ARG A 3 -19.59 -5.80 -10.16
CA ARG A 3 -20.23 -6.32 -8.93
C ARG A 3 -20.89 -5.15 -8.20
N LYS A 4 -22.20 -5.24 -7.97
CA LYS A 4 -22.94 -4.28 -7.13
C LYS A 4 -22.90 -4.74 -5.68
N TRP A 5 -22.08 -4.09 -4.87
CA TRP A 5 -22.03 -4.31 -3.43
C TRP A 5 -23.14 -3.54 -2.72
N LYS A 6 -23.84 -4.18 -1.78
CA LYS A 6 -24.82 -3.50 -0.92
C LYS A 6 -24.09 -2.80 0.23
N GLN A 7 -24.63 -1.70 0.76
CA GLN A 7 -24.00 -0.98 1.88
C GLN A 7 -23.83 -1.81 3.16
N THR A 8 -24.65 -2.86 3.32
CA THR A 8 -24.58 -3.79 4.45
C THR A 8 -23.54 -4.89 4.27
N ASP A 9 -22.91 -4.98 3.10
CA ASP A 9 -21.92 -6.00 2.79
C ASP A 9 -20.59 -5.64 3.47
N ASP A 10 -20.01 -6.62 4.15
CA ASP A 10 -18.70 -6.51 4.77
C ASP A 10 -17.62 -6.06 3.78
N ASN A 11 -17.71 -6.52 2.53
CA ASN A 11 -16.79 -6.10 1.48
C ASN A 11 -16.93 -4.61 1.16
N TYR A 12 -18.16 -4.08 1.16
CA TYR A 12 -18.40 -2.65 0.94
C TYR A 12 -17.82 -1.81 2.07
N TYR A 13 -17.97 -2.25 3.32
CA TYR A 13 -17.41 -1.55 4.48
C TYR A 13 -15.89 -1.37 4.37
N VAL A 14 -15.16 -2.44 4.00
CA VAL A 14 -13.70 -2.35 3.89
C VAL A 14 -13.28 -1.59 2.64
N LEU A 15 -13.98 -1.76 1.50
CA LEU A 15 -13.74 -1.01 0.28
C LEU A 15 -13.96 0.51 0.46
N LYS A 16 -14.94 0.92 1.29
CA LYS A 16 -15.13 2.34 1.64
C LYS A 16 -13.90 2.94 2.35
N HIS A 17 -13.15 2.12 3.08
CA HIS A 17 -11.95 2.52 3.81
C HIS A 17 -10.63 2.13 3.11
N PHE A 18 -10.70 1.66 1.86
CA PHE A 18 -9.55 1.07 1.17
C PHE A 18 -8.39 2.05 1.00
N ASN A 19 -8.66 3.29 0.57
CA ASN A 19 -7.62 4.29 0.31
C ASN A 19 -6.75 4.51 1.54
N TRP A 20 -7.37 4.60 2.72
CA TRP A 20 -6.64 4.80 3.95
C TRP A 20 -5.82 3.56 4.32
N LEU A 21 -6.41 2.36 4.25
CA LEU A 21 -5.73 1.10 4.56
C LEU A 21 -4.54 0.83 3.63
N LEU A 22 -4.67 1.13 2.34
CA LEU A 22 -3.61 0.93 1.35
C LEU A 22 -2.56 2.05 1.37
N SER A 23 -2.92 3.27 1.77
CA SER A 23 -1.98 4.40 1.83
C SER A 23 -0.91 4.22 2.91
N LYS A 24 -1.24 3.54 4.02
CA LYS A 24 -0.33 3.34 5.13
C LYS A 24 0.85 2.46 4.73
N ASP A 25 2.04 2.80 5.22
CA ASP A 25 3.23 1.96 5.05
C ASP A 25 3.07 0.70 5.88
N GLU A 26 3.64 -0.40 5.38
CA GLU A 26 3.58 -1.71 6.06
C GLU A 26 4.31 -1.73 7.39
N GLU A 27 5.34 -0.91 7.49
CA GLU A 27 6.11 -0.68 8.71
C GLU A 27 5.38 0.24 9.68
N SER A 28 4.18 0.73 9.34
CA SER A 28 3.40 1.53 10.27
C SER A 28 3.00 0.69 11.48
N ASP A 29 3.15 1.28 12.67
CA ASP A 29 2.76 0.70 13.97
C ASP A 29 1.33 0.12 14.01
N CYS A 30 0.49 0.52 13.06
CA CYS A 30 -0.87 0.02 12.92
C CYS A 30 -0.99 -1.41 12.40
N PHE A 31 0.02 -1.95 11.73
CA PHE A 31 0.00 -3.31 11.16
C PHE A 31 0.93 -4.30 11.88
N VAL A 32 1.39 -3.95 13.08
CA VAL A 32 2.28 -4.80 13.89
C VAL A 32 1.57 -6.10 14.28
N LEU A 33 2.26 -7.23 14.04
CA LEU A 33 1.85 -8.54 14.51
C LEU A 33 1.73 -8.53 16.04
N ASN A 34 0.62 -9.05 16.57
CA ASN A 34 0.26 -9.07 18.01
C ASN A 34 -0.26 -7.75 18.61
N ARG A 35 -0.64 -6.76 17.79
CA ARG A 35 -1.39 -5.61 18.31
C ARG A 35 -2.75 -6.05 18.84
N GLU A 36 -3.20 -5.45 19.95
CA GLU A 36 -4.56 -5.65 20.44
C GLU A 36 -5.57 -5.19 19.38
N GLY A 37 -6.51 -6.06 19.05
CA GLY A 37 -7.60 -5.75 18.15
C GLY A 37 -8.66 -4.89 18.83
N GLN A 38 -9.46 -4.19 18.02
CA GLN A 38 -10.61 -3.43 18.50
C GLN A 38 -11.89 -4.10 18.01
N TYR A 39 -12.96 -4.01 18.81
CA TYR A 39 -14.26 -4.54 18.42
C TYR A 39 -14.77 -3.80 17.18
N ASN A 40 -14.94 -4.54 16.09
CA ASN A 40 -15.50 -4.02 14.86
C ASN A 40 -17.00 -4.32 14.80
N ARG A 41 -17.83 -3.27 14.77
CA ARG A 41 -19.29 -3.40 14.76
C ARG A 41 -19.84 -4.01 13.47
N GLN A 42 -19.20 -3.77 12.34
CA GLN A 42 -19.63 -4.32 11.06
C GLN A 42 -19.43 -5.85 11.05
N PHE A 43 -18.23 -6.29 11.42
CA PHE A 43 -17.88 -7.71 11.46
C PHE A 43 -18.32 -8.44 12.74
N GLN A 44 -18.86 -7.70 13.71
CA GLN A 44 -19.27 -8.16 15.03
C GLN A 44 -18.20 -8.95 15.81
N LYS A 45 -16.91 -8.67 15.57
CA LYS A 45 -15.78 -9.34 16.20
C LYS A 45 -14.60 -8.40 16.42
N THR A 46 -13.70 -8.76 17.32
CA THR A 46 -12.45 -8.03 17.56
C THR A 46 -11.49 -8.27 16.40
N LEU A 47 -11.02 -7.21 15.76
CA LEU A 47 -10.06 -7.28 14.65
C LEU A 47 -8.94 -6.27 14.84
N THR A 48 -7.75 -6.66 14.44
CA THR A 48 -6.64 -5.73 14.23
C THR A 48 -6.77 -5.06 12.86
N LEU A 49 -6.10 -3.92 12.68
CA LEU A 49 -6.06 -3.26 11.37
C LEU A 49 -5.34 -4.10 10.30
N LEU A 50 -4.40 -4.96 10.72
CA LEU A 50 -3.78 -5.96 9.84
C LEU A 50 -4.83 -6.94 9.31
N GLN A 51 -5.65 -7.51 10.19
CA GLN A 51 -6.72 -8.44 9.80
C GLN A 51 -7.77 -7.76 8.90
N VAL A 52 -8.13 -6.50 9.17
CA VAL A 52 -9.04 -5.74 8.29
C VAL A 52 -8.42 -5.55 6.91
N ARG A 53 -7.12 -5.32 6.83
CA ARG A 53 -6.40 -5.20 5.55
C ARG A 53 -6.28 -6.54 4.83
N GLU A 54 -6.06 -7.65 5.53
CA GLU A 54 -6.09 -8.99 4.93
C GLU A 54 -7.46 -9.30 4.34
N ILE A 55 -8.53 -8.95 5.04
CA ILE A 55 -9.90 -9.07 4.52
C ILE A 55 -10.05 -8.23 3.23
N LEU A 56 -9.56 -6.98 3.20
CA LEU A 56 -9.58 -6.13 2.01
C LEU A 56 -8.89 -6.80 0.81
N LEU A 57 -7.68 -7.31 1.01
CA LEU A 57 -6.87 -7.93 -0.05
C LEU A 57 -7.47 -9.25 -0.53
N GLY A 58 -8.22 -9.95 0.33
CA GLY A 58 -8.95 -11.16 -0.04
C GLY A 58 -10.20 -10.93 -0.89
N ILE A 59 -10.65 -9.68 -1.10
CA ILE A 59 -11.85 -9.38 -1.90
C ILE A 59 -11.59 -9.60 -3.39
N ASP A 60 -10.43 -9.17 -3.88
CA ASP A 60 -10.09 -9.20 -5.31
C ASP A 60 -8.56 -9.32 -5.49
N PRO A 61 -8.06 -10.25 -6.32
CA PRO A 61 -6.63 -10.38 -6.59
C PRO A 61 -5.98 -9.11 -7.17
N GLU A 62 -6.74 -8.23 -7.84
CA GLU A 62 -6.22 -6.95 -8.33
C GLU A 62 -5.77 -6.03 -7.18
N LEU A 63 -6.38 -6.13 -6.00
CA LEU A 63 -5.99 -5.34 -4.83
C LEU A 63 -4.66 -5.79 -4.25
N GLU A 64 -4.41 -7.10 -4.26
CA GLU A 64 -3.12 -7.67 -3.87
C GLU A 64 -2.01 -7.22 -4.82
N GLU A 65 -2.27 -7.28 -6.12
CA GLU A 65 -1.34 -6.81 -7.15
C GLU A 65 -1.05 -5.30 -7.05
N ALA A 66 -2.09 -4.49 -6.81
CA ALA A 66 -1.92 -3.06 -6.58
C ALA A 66 -1.01 -2.76 -5.38
N MET A 67 -1.15 -3.54 -4.29
CA MET A 67 -0.25 -3.40 -3.14
C MET A 67 1.17 -3.85 -3.42
N ARG A 68 1.34 -4.93 -4.19
CA ARG A 68 2.65 -5.37 -4.64
C ARG A 68 3.35 -4.28 -5.46
N LEU A 69 2.65 -3.67 -6.42
CA LEU A 69 3.17 -2.56 -7.22
C LEU A 69 3.52 -1.34 -6.35
N LYS A 70 2.66 -0.99 -5.39
CA LYS A 70 2.95 0.09 -4.43
C LYS A 70 4.27 -0.19 -3.68
N ARG A 71 4.47 -1.40 -3.15
CA ARG A 71 5.72 -1.76 -2.44
C ARG A 71 6.94 -1.58 -3.34
N VAL A 72 6.86 -2.05 -4.58
CA VAL A 72 7.94 -1.91 -5.56
C VAL A 72 8.25 -0.43 -5.81
N PHE A 73 7.24 0.40 -6.03
CA PHE A 73 7.41 1.84 -6.21
C PHE A 73 8.01 2.52 -4.98
N THR A 74 7.45 2.28 -3.80
CA THR A 74 7.97 2.84 -2.54
C THR A 74 9.42 2.44 -2.32
N HIS A 75 9.77 1.17 -2.54
CA HIS A 75 11.14 0.69 -2.43
C HIS A 75 12.07 1.37 -3.44
N MET A 76 11.65 1.47 -4.70
CA MET A 76 12.43 2.15 -5.74
C MET A 76 12.72 3.61 -5.37
N TYR A 77 11.71 4.36 -4.90
CA TYR A 77 11.88 5.75 -4.48
C TYR A 77 12.67 5.92 -3.17
N LYS A 78 12.57 4.97 -2.23
CA LYS A 78 13.35 4.98 -0.98
C LYS A 78 14.78 4.45 -1.19
N SER A 79 15.03 3.67 -2.24
CA SER A 79 16.35 3.11 -2.50
C SER A 79 17.32 4.22 -2.94
N GLU A 80 18.52 4.19 -2.38
CA GLU A 80 19.65 5.05 -2.79
C GLU A 80 19.96 4.93 -4.28
N ALA A 81 19.43 3.91 -4.96
CA ALA A 81 19.56 3.73 -6.41
C ALA A 81 18.94 4.89 -7.21
N TYR A 82 17.84 5.51 -6.75
CA TYR A 82 17.27 6.67 -7.44
C TYR A 82 18.18 7.90 -7.32
N ASP A 83 18.66 8.20 -6.11
CA ASP A 83 19.59 9.30 -5.88
C ASP A 83 20.95 9.06 -6.56
N LYS A 84 21.41 7.80 -6.60
CA LYS A 84 22.61 7.39 -7.31
C LYS A 84 22.43 7.51 -8.83
N ALA A 85 21.30 7.07 -9.37
CA ALA A 85 20.98 7.23 -10.79
C ALA A 85 20.87 8.71 -11.18
N LYS A 86 20.27 9.55 -10.33
CA LYS A 86 20.20 11.00 -10.54
C LYS A 86 21.58 11.66 -10.50
N LYS A 87 22.43 11.29 -9.53
CA LYS A 87 23.83 11.75 -9.47
C LYS A 87 24.64 11.30 -10.69
N GLN A 88 24.44 10.06 -11.12
CA GLN A 88 25.14 9.51 -12.27
C GLN A 88 24.74 10.23 -13.57
N LEU A 89 23.44 10.43 -13.80
CA LEU A 89 22.94 11.19 -14.95
C LEU A 89 23.47 12.62 -14.95
N PHE A 90 23.48 13.30 -13.80
CA PHE A 90 24.04 14.65 -13.65
C PHE A 90 25.55 14.67 -13.98
N ASN A 91 26.32 13.70 -13.49
CA ASN A 91 27.74 13.63 -13.77
C ASN A 91 28.04 13.36 -15.25
N GLU A 92 27.29 12.47 -15.90
CA GLU A 92 27.44 12.15 -17.32
C GLU A 92 27.11 13.37 -18.20
N THR A 93 25.97 14.03 -17.95
CA THR A 93 25.61 15.25 -18.70
C THR A 93 26.54 16.43 -18.43
N TYR A 94 27.00 16.63 -17.19
CA TYR A 94 27.99 17.67 -16.87
C TYR A 94 29.34 17.43 -17.57
N LEU A 95 29.79 16.17 -17.65
CA LEU A 95 31.01 15.81 -18.37
C LEU A 95 30.88 16.07 -19.88
N GLU A 96 29.75 15.71 -20.48
CA GLU A 96 29.48 16.03 -21.89
C GLU A 96 29.44 17.55 -22.15
N PHE A 97 28.79 18.32 -21.27
CA PHE A 97 28.75 19.79 -21.37
C PHE A 97 30.10 20.47 -21.14
N ARG A 98 30.97 19.89 -20.30
CA ARG A 98 32.30 20.44 -20.03
C ARG A 98 33.29 20.15 -21.15
N ASN A 99 33.10 19.03 -21.86
CA ASN A 99 33.97 18.59 -22.95
C ASN A 99 33.49 19.07 -24.33
N SER A 100 32.41 19.86 -24.39
CA SER A 100 31.94 20.60 -25.57
C SER A 100 32.38 22.06 -25.53
#